data_AF-A0A373DLT4-F1
#
_entry.id   AF-A0A373DLT4-F1
#
_cell.length_a   1.000
_cell.length_b   1.000
_cell.length_c   1.000
_cell.angle_alpha   90.00
_cell.angle_beta   90.00
_cell.angle_gamma   90.00
#
_symmetry.space_group_name_H-M   'P 1'
#
loop_
_entity.id
_entity.type
_entity.pdbx_description
1 polymer ?
#
loop_
_entity_poly.entity_id
_entity_poly.type
_entity_poly.pdbx_seq_one_letter_code
_entity_poly.pdbx_strand_id
1 'polypeptide(L)' 'MDNWWVNAVWSLTPTVLIGLFFWLVLRLILRADRTERRIYQQIEDEERAKAGLPARDER' A
#
# COMPACT_ATOMS: atom_id res chain seq x y z
N MET A 1 21.91 1.54 36.20
CA MET A 1 22.09 1.72 34.74
C MET A 1 20.81 1.39 33.98
N ASP A 2 20.01 0.42 34.44
CA ASP A 2 18.79 -0.07 33.74
C ASP A 2 17.72 1.02 33.51
N ASN A 3 17.48 1.87 34.52
CA ASN A 3 16.47 2.93 34.41
C ASN A 3 16.80 4.00 33.36
N TRP A 4 18.08 4.29 33.10
CA TRP A 4 18.45 5.30 32.10
C TRP A 4 18.11 4.83 30.69
N TRP A 5 18.47 3.58 30.38
CA TRP A 5 18.23 2.99 29.06
C TRP A 5 16.74 2.75 28.82
N VAL A 6 16.01 2.29 29.83
CA VAL A 6 14.54 2.11 29.76
C VAL A 6 13.82 3.45 29.53
N ASN A 7 14.23 4.52 30.21
CA ASN A 7 13.64 5.85 30.02
C ASN A 7 13.94 6.42 28.63
N ALA A 8 15.14 6.20 28.09
CA ALA A 8 15.52 6.62 26.75
C ALA A 8 14.69 5.91 25.65
N VAL A 9 14.42 4.61 25.82
CA VAL A 9 13.54 3.87 24.90
C VAL A 9 12.11 4.36 25.01
N TRP A 10 11.59 4.53 26.23
CA TRP A 10 10.22 4.99 26.45
C TRP A 10 9.96 6.40 25.91
N SER A 11 10.94 7.31 25.98
CA SER A 11 10.81 8.66 25.43
C SER A 11 10.85 8.69 23.90
N LEU A 12 11.59 7.77 23.26
CA LEU A 12 11.70 7.68 21.81
C LEU A 12 10.53 6.93 21.16
N THR A 13 9.94 5.97 21.89
CA THR A 13 8.81 5.13 21.48
C THR A 13 7.66 5.92 20.83
N PRO A 14 7.12 7.02 21.40
CA PRO A 14 6.01 7.74 20.80
C PRO A 14 6.33 8.31 19.40
N THR A 15 7.54 8.84 19.20
CA THR A 15 7.95 9.41 17.90
C THR A 15 8.08 8.33 16.83
N VAL A 16 8.70 7.21 17.19
CA VAL A 16 8.85 6.06 16.28
C VAL A 16 7.51 5.46 15.94
N LEU A 17 6.61 5.31 16.91
CA LEU A 17 5.25 4.81 16.69
C LEU A 17 4.48 5.66 15.68
N ILE A 18 4.52 6.98 15.83
CA ILE A 18 3.86 7.90 14.90
C ILE A 18 4.48 7.79 13.50
N GLY A 19 5.81 7.76 13.41
CA GLY A 19 6.51 7.58 12.12
C GLY A 19 6.16 6.26 11.43
N LEU A 20 6.07 5.17 12.20
CA LEU A 20 5.76 3.84 11.71
C LEU A 20 4.29 3.74 11.28
N PHE A 21 3.38 4.35 12.05
CA PHE A 21 1.97 4.48 11.70
C PHE A 21 1.80 5.28 10.40
N PHE A 22 2.45 6.43 10.29
CA PHE A 22 2.41 7.26 9.09
C PHE A 22 2.97 6.52 7.86
N TRP A 23 4.10 5.82 8.01
CA TRP A 23 4.66 4.99 6.96
C TRP A 23 3.71 3.87 6.54
N LEU A 24 3.03 3.21 7.47
CA LEU A 24 2.01 2.21 7.17
C LEU A 24 0.84 2.80 6.38
N VAL A 25 0.33 3.97 6.77
CA VAL A 25 -0.75 4.66 6.04
C VAL A 25 -0.31 4.99 4.62
N LEU A 26 0.85 5.60 4.42
CA LEU A 26 1.38 5.89 3.08
C LEU A 26 1.58 4.61 2.26
N ARG A 27 2.10 3.55 2.87
CA ARG A 27 2.28 2.25 2.22
C ARG A 27 0.96 1.65 1.76
N LEU A 28 -0.11 1.78 2.56
CA LEU A 28 -1.44 1.27 2.21
C LEU A 28 -2.03 2.05 1.04
N ILE A 29 -1.96 3.39 1.07
CA ILE A 29 -2.45 4.25 -0.02
C ILE A 29 -1.75 3.91 -1.34
N LEU A 30 -0.41 3.84 -1.33
CA LEU A 30 0.37 3.51 -2.53
C LEU A 30 0.11 2.09 -3.05
N ARG A 31 -0.20 1.14 -2.15
CA ARG A 31 -0.52 -0.25 -2.54
C ARG A 31 -1.94 -0.38 -3.08
N ALA A 32 -2.89 0.39 -2.54
CA ALA A 32 -4.28 0.39 -2.99
C ALA A 32 -4.39 0.86 -4.45
N ASP A 33 -3.75 1.99 -4.81
CA ASP A 33 -3.76 2.51 -6.19
C ASP A 33 -3.24 1.48 -7.22
N ARG A 34 -2.20 0.71 -6.87
CA ARG A 34 -1.68 -0.36 -7.75
C ARG A 34 -2.63 -1.54 -7.89
N THR A 35 -3.38 -1.86 -6.85
CA THR A 35 -4.29 -3.02 -6.84
C THR A 35 -5.57 -2.69 -7.63
N GLU A 36 -6.11 -1.48 -7.43
CA GLU A 36 -7.30 -1.02 -8.13
C GLU A 36 -7.09 -0.96 -9.64
N ARG A 37 -5.96 -0.39 -10.10
CA ARG A 37 -5.64 -0.34 -11.54
C ARG A 37 -5.57 -1.73 -12.18
N ARG A 38 -4.98 -2.70 -11.49
CA ARG A 38 -4.86 -4.08 -11.99
C ARG A 38 -6.22 -4.77 -12.10
N ILE A 39 -7.07 -4.61 -11.08
CA ILE A 39 -8.40 -5.24 -11.07
C ILE A 39 -9.30 -4.59 -12.12
N TYR A 40 -9.26 -3.26 -12.28
CA TYR A 40 -10.01 -2.58 -13.35
C TYR A 40 -9.61 -3.08 -14.74
N GLN A 41 -8.31 -3.23 -15.01
CA GLN A 41 -7.84 -3.79 -16.29
C GLN A 41 -8.32 -5.22 -16.50
N GLN A 42 -8.21 -6.07 -15.48
CA GLN A 42 -8.69 -7.46 -15.55
C GLN A 42 -10.20 -7.54 -15.86
N ILE A 43 -11.01 -6.72 -15.19
CA ILE A 43 -12.46 -6.70 -15.42
C ILE A 43 -12.78 -6.19 -16.84
N GLU A 44 -12.10 -5.13 -17.31
CA GLU A 44 -12.32 -4.61 -18.66
C GLU A 44 -11.93 -5.65 -19.75
N ASP A 45 -10.84 -6.39 -19.54
CA ASP A 45 -10.40 -7.46 -20.44
C ASP A 45 -11.36 -8.64 -20.45
N GLU A 46 -11.89 -9.05 -19.30
CA GLU A 46 -12.91 -10.09 -19.20
C GLU A 46 -14.20 -9.70 -19.93
N GLU A 47 -14.66 -8.46 -19.78
CA GLU A 47 -15.85 -7.96 -20.47
C GLU A 47 -15.61 -7.82 -21.99
N ARG A 48 -14.41 -7.40 -22.41
CA ARG A 48 -14.03 -7.39 -23.84
C ARG A 48 -13.99 -8.79 -24.45
N ALA A 49 -13.43 -9.77 -23.73
CA ALA A 49 -13.38 -11.16 -24.17
C ALA A 49 -14.80 -11.74 -24.34
N LYS A 50 -15.70 -11.47 -23.39
CA LYS A 50 -17.13 -11.84 -23.52
C LYS A 50 -17.82 -11.13 -24.68
N ALA A 51 -17.47 -9.87 -24.94
CA ALA A 51 -18.00 -9.09 -26.05
C ALA A 51 -17.38 -9.45 -27.42
N GLY A 52 -16.40 -10.36 -27.47
CA GLY A 52 -15.68 -10.72 -28.70
C GLY A 52 -14.82 -9.60 -29.29
N LEU A 53 -14.50 -8.58 -28.47
CA LEU A 53 -13.66 -7.47 -28.88
C LEU A 53 -12.18 -7.85 -28.78
N PRO A 54 -11.31 -7.36 -29.68
CA PRO A 54 -9.88 -7.65 -29.61
C PRO A 54 -9.28 -7.10 -28.31
N ALA A 55 -8.36 -7.85 -27.71
CA ALA A 55 -7.57 -7.38 -26.58
C ALA A 55 -6.84 -6.08 -26.97
N ARG A 56 -6.75 -5.13 -26.04
CA ARG A 56 -6.13 -3.84 -26.33
C ARG A 56 -4.63 -4.08 -26.56
N ASP A 57 -4.15 -3.78 -27.76
CA ASP A 57 -2.74 -3.86 -28.14
C ASP A 57 -1.93 -2.95 -27.19
N GLU A 58 -1.21 -3.56 -26.24
CA GLU A 58 -0.21 -2.90 -25.41
C GLU A 58 0.96 -2.50 -26.30
N ARG A 59 0.96 -1.24 -26.76
CA ARG A 59 2.16 -0.57 -27.28
C ARG A 59 2.86 0.22 -26.20
#